data_AF-A0A7K0MU95-F1
#
_entry.id   AF-A0A7K0MU95-F1
#
_cell.length_a   1.000
_cell.length_b   1.000
_cell.length_c   1.000
_cell.angle_alpha   90.00
_cell.angle_beta   90.00
_cell.angle_gamma   90.00
#
_symmetry.space_group_name_H-M   'P 1'
#
loop_
_entity.id
_entity.type
_entity.pdbx_description
1 polymer ?
#
loop_
_entity_poly.entity_id
_entity_poly.type
_entity_poly.pdbx_seq_one_letter_code
_entity_poly.pdbx_strand_id
1 'polypeptide(L)' 'MDLKEAAAAYEAASQYFLNLARAVTPDLMDVHAENEWSARQCIHHMADSEAQSYARLRRLVAEPE' A
#
# COMPACT_ATOMS: atom_id res chain seq x y z
N MET A 1 12.05 -4.03 17.73
CA MET A 1 10.80 -3.37 17.32
C MET A 1 9.67 -4.09 18.01
N ASP A 2 8.97 -3.42 18.93
CA ASP A 2 7.75 -3.96 19.51
C ASP A 2 6.54 -3.76 18.57
N LEU A 3 5.38 -4.32 18.93
CA LEU A 3 4.19 -4.22 18.10
C LEU A 3 3.68 -2.77 17.94
N LYS A 4 3.86 -1.92 18.96
CA LYS A 4 3.44 -0.52 18.91
C LYS A 4 4.33 0.28 17.96
N GLU A 5 5.64 0.06 18.04
CA GLU A 5 6.62 0.65 17.13
C GLU A 5 6.36 0.20 15.69
N ALA A 6 6.09 -1.09 15.47
CA ALA A 6 5.76 -1.63 14.15
C ALA A 6 4.48 -1.03 13.58
N ALA A 7 3.42 -0.93 14.40
CA ALA A 7 2.14 -0.35 13.99
C ALA A 7 2.28 1.15 13.65
N ALA A 8 3.01 1.91 14.46
CA ALA A 8 3.27 3.33 14.20
C ALA A 8 4.10 3.55 12.93
N ALA A 9 5.12 2.71 12.70
CA ALA A 9 5.92 2.76 11.48
C ALA A 9 5.08 2.44 10.23
N TYR A 10 4.21 1.45 10.32
CA TYR A 10 3.28 1.09 9.26
C TYR A 10 2.33 2.24 8.92
N GLU A 11 1.67 2.81 9.93
CA GLU A 11 0.77 3.97 9.76
C GLU A 11 1.49 5.14 9.10
N ALA A 12 2.69 5.49 9.59
CA ALA A 12 3.48 6.57 9.03
C ALA A 12 3.83 6.34 7.54
N ALA A 13 4.24 5.12 7.19
CA ALA A 13 4.56 4.75 5.82
C ALA A 13 3.32 4.77 4.91
N SER A 14 2.18 4.25 5.37
CA SER A 14 0.91 4.28 4.64
C SER A 14 0.46 5.72 4.39
N GLN A 15 0.53 6.60 5.39
CA GLN A 15 0.17 8.01 5.21
C GLN A 15 1.10 8.73 4.22
N TYR A 16 2.40 8.46 4.30
CA TYR A 16 3.37 8.99 3.34
C TYR A 16 3.03 8.55 1.91
N PHE A 17 2.77 7.25 1.69
CA PHE A 17 2.37 6.71 0.39
C PHE A 17 1.07 7.34 -0.12
N LEU A 18 0.04 7.46 0.73
CA LEU A 18 -1.24 8.06 0.36
C LEU A 18 -1.07 9.53 -0.04
N ASN A 19 -0.20 10.28 0.64
CA ASN A 19 0.08 11.66 0.28
C ASN A 19 0.78 11.76 -1.09
N LEU A 20 1.73 10.87 -1.38
CA LEU A 20 2.36 10.78 -2.70
C LEU A 20 1.33 10.43 -3.78
N ALA A 21 0.53 9.39 -3.56
CA ALA A 21 -0.46 8.92 -4.53
C ALA A 21 -1.50 10.00 -4.88
N ARG A 22 -1.94 10.79 -3.88
CA ARG A 22 -2.86 11.92 -4.09
C ARG A 22 -2.24 13.08 -4.86
N ALA A 23 -0.92 13.24 -4.80
CA ALA A 23 -0.20 14.30 -5.48
C ALA A 23 0.12 13.98 -6.95
N VAL A 24 -0.05 12.72 -7.40
CA VAL A 24 0.20 12.33 -8.79
C VAL A 24 -0.90 12.92 -9.69
N THR A 25 -0.49 13.76 -10.63
CA THR A 25 -1.38 14.35 -11.62
C THR A 25 -1.66 13.36 -12.76
N PRO A 26 -2.77 13.52 -13.52
CA PRO A 26 -3.11 12.61 -14.61
C PRO A 26 -2.03 12.47 -15.69
N ASP A 27 -1.29 13.54 -15.98
CA ASP A 27 -0.20 13.57 -16.97
C ASP A 27 1.05 12.80 -16.51
N LEU A 28 1.24 12.63 -15.20
CA LEU A 28 2.35 11.86 -14.63
C LEU A 28 1.99 10.41 -14.32
N MET A 29 0.70 10.07 -14.37
CA MET A 29 0.17 8.78 -13.91
C MET A 29 0.80 7.56 -14.61
N ASP A 30 1.12 7.72 -15.89
CA ASP A 30 1.67 6.67 -16.75
C ASP A 30 3.11 6.96 -17.20
N VAL A 31 3.77 8.00 -16.67
CA VAL A 31 5.19 8.24 -16.92
C VAL A 31 6.02 7.19 -16.19
N HIS A 32 6.93 6.54 -16.92
CA HIS A 32 7.86 5.56 -16.36
C HIS A 32 9.16 5.53 -17.19
N ALA A 33 10.25 5.06 -16.58
CA ALA A 33 11.47 4.71 -17.30
C ALA A 33 11.34 3.31 -17.93
N GLU A 34 12.22 2.98 -18.87
CA GLU A 34 12.21 1.65 -19.49
C GLU A 34 12.37 0.55 -18.43
N ASN A 35 11.47 -0.44 -18.45
CA ASN A 35 11.39 -1.55 -17.48
C ASN A 35 11.06 -1.16 -16.02
N GLU A 36 10.77 0.10 -15.73
CA GLU A 36 10.32 0.55 -14.41
C GLU A 36 8.79 0.65 -14.35
N TRP A 37 8.26 0.71 -13.12
CA TRP A 37 6.82 0.86 -12.90
C TRP A 37 6.37 2.32 -13.02
N SER A 38 5.18 2.52 -13.58
CA SER A 38 4.48 3.81 -13.49
C SER A 38 3.85 4.02 -12.12
N ALA A 39 3.50 5.27 -11.81
CA ALA A 39 2.76 5.60 -10.60
C ALA A 39 1.45 4.79 -10.49
N ARG A 40 0.73 4.61 -11.61
CA ARG A 40 -0.48 3.76 -11.67
C ARG A 40 -0.19 2.33 -11.21
N GLN A 41 0.87 1.71 -11.73
CA GLN A 41 1.22 0.33 -11.39
C GLN A 41 1.58 0.20 -9.91
N CYS A 42 2.39 1.11 -9.37
CA CYS A 42 2.72 1.16 -7.94
C CYS A 42 1.46 1.30 -7.07
N ILE A 43 0.55 2.21 -7.42
CA ILE A 43 -0.71 2.45 -6.67
C ILE A 43 -1.60 1.20 -6.69
N HIS A 44 -1.80 0.59 -7.86
CA HIS A 44 -2.61 -0.62 -7.96
C HIS A 44 -2.00 -1.80 -7.20
N HIS A 45 -0.68 -1.99 -7.29
CA HIS A 45 -0.02 -3.08 -6.58
C HIS A 45 -0.09 -2.91 -5.06
N MET A 46 0.10 -1.68 -4.56
CA MET A 46 -0.05 -1.39 -3.13
C MET A 46 -1.49 -1.64 -2.67
N ALA A 47 -2.48 -1.15 -3.42
CA ALA A 47 -3.89 -1.35 -3.08
C ALA A 47 -4.27 -2.85 -3.02
N ASP A 48 -3.77 -3.65 -3.96
CA ASP A 48 -3.97 -5.11 -3.97
C ASP A 48 -3.29 -5.77 -2.75
N SER A 49 -2.04 -5.40 -2.45
CA SER A 49 -1.30 -5.92 -1.28
C SER A 49 -2.02 -5.64 0.05
N GLU A 50 -2.54 -4.43 0.25
CA GLU A 50 -3.31 -4.04 1.43
C GLU A 50 -4.62 -4.83 1.53
N ALA A 51 -5.35 -4.95 0.41
CA ALA A 51 -6.62 -5.69 0.36
C ALA A 51 -6.42 -7.18 0.69
N GLN A 52 -5.35 -7.79 0.17
CA GLN A 52 -4.99 -9.17 0.47
C GLN A 52 -4.58 -9.36 1.94
N SER A 53 -3.77 -8.43 2.48
CA SER A 53 -3.35 -8.45 3.88
C SER A 53 -4.55 -8.35 4.83
N TYR A 54 -5.48 -7.43 4.56
CA TYR A 54 -6.74 -7.32 5.28
C TYR A 54 -7.57 -8.61 5.22
N ALA A 55 -7.75 -9.18 4.03
CA ALA A 55 -8.51 -10.42 3.86
C ALA A 55 -7.89 -11.58 4.67
N ARG A 56 -6.56 -11.68 4.70
CA ARG A 56 -5.84 -12.68 5.48
C ARG A 56 -6.03 -12.48 6.99
N LEU A 57 -5.89 -11.24 7.47
CA LEU A 57 -6.12 -10.91 8.89
C LEU A 57 -7.56 -11.23 9.30
N ARG A 58 -8.54 -10.90 8.45
CA ARG A 58 -9.94 -11.22 8.71
C ARG A 58 -10.17 -12.72 8.85
N ARG A 59 -9.56 -13.56 8.00
CA ARG A 59 -9.66 -15.03 8.13
C ARG A 59 -9.04 -15.53 9.42
N LEU A 60 -7.83 -15.09 9.75
CA LEU A 60 -7.13 -15.49 10.98
C LEU A 60 -7.91 -15.15 12.26
N VAL A 61 -8.66 -14.03 12.26
CA VAL A 61 -9.44 -13.59 13.42
C VAL A 61 -10.83 -14.22 13.46
N ALA A 62 -11.44 -14.50 12.31
CA ALA A 62 -12.84 -14.92 12.21
C ALA A 62 -13.06 -16.41 11.99
N GLU A 63 -12.05 -17.18 11.59
CA GLU A 63 -12.17 -18.63 11.41
C GLU A 63 -11.95 -19.36 12.76
N PRO A 64 -12.92 -20.15 13.25
CA PRO A 64 -12.71 -21.02 14.41
C PRO A 64 -11.75 -22.17 14.06
N GLU A 65 -11.10 -22.75 15.07
CA GLU A 65 -10.22 -23.93 14.94
C GLU A 65 -10.91 -25.13 14.26
#